data_AF-A0AAW7BSN5-F1
#
_entry.id   AF-A0AAW7BSN5-F1
#
_cell.length_a   1.000
_cell.length_b   1.000
_cell.length_c   1.000
_cell.angle_alpha   90.00
_cell.angle_beta   90.00
_cell.angle_gamma   90.00
#
_symmetry.space_group_name_H-M   'P 1'
#
loop_
_entity.id
_entity.type
_entity.pdbx_description
1 polymer ?
#
loop_
_entity_poly.entity_id
_entity_poly.type
_entity_poly.pdbx_seq_one_letter_code
_entity_poly.pdbx_strand_id
1 'polypeptide(L)'
;MKRLPLSLPVLAAVAALSGCMSNEEFLASNQQAAISATESRAKFELNCESVTSSVLSSKVTQVRRAMERTEYTIGVRGCNKQATYITYCLNPTTCNAIADTARTSSP
;
A
#
# COMPACT_ATOMS: atom_id res chain seq x y z
N MET A 1 40.50 -39.93 31.97
CA MET A 1 40.67 -38.51 31.59
C MET A 1 40.91 -38.47 30.09
N LYS A 2 40.03 -37.96 29.22
CA LYS A 2 39.60 -36.56 29.12
C LYS A 2 38.23 -36.50 28.43
N ARG A 3 37.30 -35.74 29.04
CA ARG A 3 36.00 -35.39 28.47
C ARG A 3 36.23 -34.41 27.32
N LEU A 4 35.71 -34.70 26.14
CA LEU A 4 35.79 -33.80 25.00
C LEU A 4 34.78 -32.65 25.21
N PRO A 5 35.20 -31.38 25.19
CA PRO A 5 34.32 -30.26 25.50
C PRO A 5 33.39 -29.96 24.32
N LEU A 6 32.09 -30.04 24.61
CA LEU A 6 31.03 -29.47 23.80
C LEU A 6 31.12 -27.94 23.92
N SER A 7 31.75 -27.26 22.96
CA SER A 7 31.88 -25.79 22.98
C SER A 7 31.58 -25.16 21.63
N LEU A 8 30.37 -24.60 21.55
CA LEU A 8 29.96 -23.36 20.86
C LEU A 8 30.72 -22.99 19.57
N PRO A 9 30.14 -23.28 18.40
CA PRO A 9 30.06 -22.22 17.40
C PRO A 9 28.72 -22.24 16.63
N VAL A 10 27.59 -22.32 17.32
CA VAL A 10 26.25 -22.30 16.67
C VAL A 10 25.45 -21.02 16.97
N LEU A 11 25.92 -20.17 17.90
CA LEU A 11 25.13 -19.03 18.39
C LEU A 11 25.40 -17.69 17.68
N ALA A 12 26.26 -17.64 16.66
CA ALA A 12 26.63 -16.37 16.00
C ALA A 12 25.82 -16.04 14.73
N ALA A 13 24.83 -16.86 14.33
CA ALA A 13 24.13 -16.70 13.06
C ALA A 13 22.81 -15.88 13.12
N VAL A 14 22.38 -15.40 14.30
CA VAL A 14 21.01 -14.85 14.48
C VAL A 14 20.95 -13.32 14.63
N ALA A 15 22.08 -12.61 14.55
CA ALA A 15 22.13 -11.19 14.94
C ALA A 15 21.94 -10.16 13.80
N ALA A 16 21.60 -10.56 12.57
CA ALA A 16 21.57 -9.65 11.41
C ALA A 16 20.17 -9.35 10.82
N LEU A 17 19.09 -9.51 11.59
CA LEU A 17 17.71 -9.21 11.15
C LEU A 17 17.14 -7.91 11.72
N SER A 18 17.96 -6.87 11.88
CA SER A 18 17.41 -5.50 12.01
C SER A 18 16.92 -5.04 10.63
N GLY A 19 15.80 -5.60 10.18
CA GLY A 19 15.23 -5.34 8.87
C GLY A 19 14.62 -3.95 8.82
N CYS A 20 15.27 -3.03 8.09
CA CYS A 20 14.54 -1.94 7.48
C CYS A 20 13.52 -2.57 6.53
N MET A 21 12.23 -2.37 6.78
CA MET A 21 11.18 -2.82 5.85
C MET A 21 11.49 -2.24 4.46
N SER A 22 11.50 -3.09 3.43
CA SER A 22 11.74 -2.63 2.07
C SER A 22 10.54 -1.81 1.56
N ASN A 23 10.76 -1.01 0.53
CA ASN A 23 9.66 -0.25 -0.10
C ASN A 23 8.56 -1.19 -0.63
N GLU A 24 8.94 -2.35 -1.15
CA GLU A 24 8.03 -3.37 -1.66
C GLU A 24 7.18 -3.97 -0.54
N GLU A 25 7.77 -4.26 0.62
CA GLU A 25 7.05 -4.73 1.80
C GLU A 25 6.09 -3.65 2.34
N PHE A 26 6.53 -2.39 2.35
CA PHE A 26 5.66 -1.28 2.75
C PHE A 26 4.46 -1.14 1.80
N LEU A 27 4.71 -1.21 0.50
CA LEU A 27 3.66 -1.18 -0.52
C LEU A 27 2.73 -2.40 -0.43
N ALA A 28 3.26 -3.60 -0.22
CA ALA A 28 2.43 -4.79 -0.08
C ALA A 28 1.53 -4.70 1.16
N SER A 29 2.07 -4.22 2.29
CA SER A 29 1.33 -4.12 3.55
C SER A 29 0.12 -3.18 3.49
N ASN A 30 0.17 -2.14 2.66
CA ASN A 30 -0.88 -1.11 2.55
C ASN A 30 -1.87 -1.33 1.38
N GLN A 31 -1.54 -2.16 0.39
CA GLN A 31 -2.27 -2.20 -0.88
C GLN A 31 -3.76 -2.54 -0.71
N GLN A 32 -4.10 -3.52 0.13
CA GLN A 32 -5.50 -3.93 0.32
C GLN A 32 -6.32 -2.83 1.00
N ALA A 33 -5.72 -2.11 1.95
CA ALA A 33 -6.35 -0.97 2.60
C ALA A 33 -6.56 0.20 1.63
N ALA A 34 -5.59 0.45 0.76
CA ALA A 34 -5.70 1.45 -0.29
C ALA A 34 -6.86 1.12 -1.26
N ILE A 35 -6.96 -0.14 -1.69
CA ILE A 35 -8.08 -0.62 -2.53
C ILE A 35 -9.42 -0.37 -1.80
N SER A 36 -9.53 -0.78 -0.55
CA SER A 36 -10.77 -0.67 0.22
C SER A 36 -11.22 0.79 0.42
N ALA A 37 -10.27 1.68 0.73
CA ALA A 37 -10.54 3.12 0.84
C ALA A 37 -10.98 3.72 -0.51
N THR A 38 -10.37 3.28 -1.60
CA THR A 38 -10.72 3.70 -2.95
C THR A 38 -12.12 3.25 -3.35
N GLU A 39 -12.45 1.98 -3.12
CA GLU A 39 -13.76 1.44 -3.44
C GLU A 39 -14.86 2.11 -2.61
N SER A 40 -14.63 2.33 -1.31
CA SER A 40 -15.57 3.07 -0.47
C SER A 40 -15.86 4.46 -1.03
N ARG A 41 -14.83 5.21 -1.45
CA ARG A 41 -15.03 6.52 -2.05
C ARG A 41 -15.73 6.45 -3.40
N ALA A 42 -15.28 5.54 -4.26
CA ALA A 42 -15.79 5.39 -5.61
C ALA A 42 -17.26 4.97 -5.62
N LYS A 43 -17.68 4.11 -4.69
CA LYS A 43 -19.09 3.74 -4.56
C LYS A 43 -19.99 4.95 -4.35
N PHE A 44 -19.57 5.86 -3.47
CA PHE A 44 -20.26 7.12 -3.21
C PHE A 44 -20.20 8.07 -4.42
N GLU A 45 -19.02 8.36 -4.95
CA GLU A 45 -18.84 9.35 -6.02
C GLU A 45 -19.45 8.90 -7.36
N LEU A 46 -19.41 7.60 -7.67
CA LEU A 46 -20.00 7.04 -8.89
C LEU A 46 -21.49 6.72 -8.74
N ASN A 47 -22.05 6.81 -7.52
CA ASN A 47 -23.39 6.33 -7.16
C ASN A 47 -23.61 4.88 -7.61
N CYS A 48 -22.69 3.99 -7.21
CA CYS A 48 -22.64 2.61 -7.67
C CYS A 48 -22.07 1.66 -6.60
N GLU A 49 -22.87 0.75 -6.06
CA GLU A 49 -22.39 -0.22 -5.05
C GLU A 49 -21.48 -1.32 -5.63
N SER A 50 -21.67 -1.66 -6.91
CA SER A 50 -20.92 -2.71 -7.60
C SER A 50 -19.76 -2.10 -8.39
N VAL A 51 -18.65 -1.85 -7.70
CA VAL A 51 -17.40 -1.37 -8.30
C VAL A 51 -16.34 -2.47 -8.33
N THR A 52 -15.38 -2.34 -9.24
CA THR A 52 -14.18 -3.17 -9.32
C THR A 52 -12.97 -2.27 -9.50
N SER A 53 -11.92 -2.53 -8.73
CA SER A 53 -10.70 -1.73 -8.69
C SER A 53 -9.51 -2.47 -9.30
N SER A 54 -8.56 -1.71 -9.86
CA SER A 54 -7.28 -2.20 -10.36
C SER A 54 -6.17 -1.21 -10.02
N VAL A 55 -5.12 -1.68 -9.35
CA VAL A 55 -3.92 -0.87 -9.11
C VAL A 55 -3.19 -0.67 -10.44
N LEU A 56 -3.04 0.58 -10.87
CA LEU A 56 -2.38 0.97 -12.12
C LEU A 56 -0.89 1.26 -11.90
N SER A 57 -0.56 1.87 -10.77
CA SER A 57 0.83 2.12 -10.35
C SER A 57 0.91 2.24 -8.83
N SER A 58 2.12 2.07 -8.30
CA SER A 58 2.39 2.25 -6.87
C SER A 58 3.82 2.74 -6.63
N LYS A 59 4.01 3.55 -5.59
CA LYS A 59 5.33 4.05 -5.18
C LYS A 59 5.33 4.48 -3.73
N VAL A 60 6.48 4.45 -3.08
CA VAL A 60 6.69 5.10 -1.79
C VAL A 60 7.03 6.57 -2.04
N THR A 61 6.38 7.47 -1.31
CA THR A 61 6.61 8.92 -1.39
C THR A 61 6.99 9.47 -0.03
N GLN A 62 7.82 10.52 -0.03
CA GLN A 62 8.19 11.22 1.19
C GLN A 62 7.32 12.45 1.39
N VAL A 63 6.71 12.54 2.55
CA VAL A 63 6.07 13.74 3.10
C VAL A 63 7.09 14.44 4.00
N ARG A 64 6.94 15.76 4.19
CA ARG A 64 7.86 16.63 4.94
C ARG A 64 8.53 15.92 6.14
N ARG A 65 9.84 16.13 6.32
CA ARG A 65 10.65 15.60 7.44
C ARG A 65 10.68 14.06 7.54
N ALA A 66 10.98 13.39 6.42
CA ALA A 66 11.25 11.94 6.37
C ALA A 66 10.08 11.03 6.78
N MET A 67 8.84 11.51 6.70
CA MET A 67 7.67 10.65 6.85
C MET A 67 7.36 10.00 5.50
N GLU A 68 7.48 8.69 5.40
CA GLU A 68 7.13 7.97 4.19
C GLU A 68 5.65 7.58 4.17
N ARG A 69 5.07 7.52 2.98
CA ARG A 69 3.72 7.01 2.74
C ARG A 69 3.69 6.26 1.43
N THR A 70 2.82 5.28 1.31
CA THR A 70 2.54 4.62 0.04
C THR A 70 1.56 5.47 -0.78
N GLU A 71 1.79 5.59 -2.07
CA GLU A 71 0.88 6.19 -3.06
C GLU A 71 0.50 5.12 -4.09
N TYR A 72 -0.80 4.97 -4.34
CA TYR A 72 -1.33 4.09 -5.38
C TYR A 72 -2.20 4.89 -6.35
N THR A 73 -1.99 4.70 -7.65
CA THR A 73 -2.97 5.10 -8.64
C THR A 73 -3.89 3.91 -8.90
N ILE A 74 -5.18 4.07 -8.61
CA ILE A 74 -6.17 2.99 -8.68
C ILE A 74 -7.28 3.39 -9.65
N GLY A 75 -7.45 2.61 -10.70
CA GLY A 75 -8.60 2.72 -11.60
C GLY A 75 -9.78 1.96 -11.02
N VAL A 76 -10.97 2.54 -11.08
CA VAL A 76 -12.22 1.91 -10.65
C VAL A 76 -13.23 1.95 -11.79
N ARG A 77 -13.93 0.83 -12.00
CA ARG A 77 -15.04 0.71 -12.96
C ARG A 77 -16.29 0.18 -12.27
N GLY A 78 -17.46 0.65 -12.68
CA GLY A 78 -18.74 0.20 -12.15
C GLY A 78 -19.88 1.04 -12.72
N CYS A 79 -21.06 0.42 -12.92
CA CYS A 79 -22.26 1.10 -13.41
C CYS A 79 -22.05 1.97 -14.67
N ASN A 80 -21.33 1.45 -15.67
CA ASN A 80 -20.96 2.16 -16.91
C ASN A 80 -20.15 3.46 -16.71
N LYS A 81 -19.53 3.61 -15.54
CA LYS A 81 -18.65 4.73 -15.20
C LYS A 81 -17.25 4.20 -14.91
N GLN A 82 -16.28 5.07 -15.08
CA GLN A 82 -14.91 4.81 -14.67
C GLN A 82 -14.29 6.07 -14.07
N ALA A 83 -13.41 5.88 -13.10
CA ALA A 83 -12.66 6.94 -12.46
C ALA A 83 -11.29 6.43 -12.02
N THR A 84 -10.30 7.31 -12.01
CA THR A 84 -8.99 7.09 -11.41
C THR A 84 -8.91 7.83 -10.07
N TYR A 85 -8.26 7.21 -9.10
CA TYR A 85 -8.01 7.76 -7.78
C TYR A 85 -6.51 7.67 -7.46
N ILE A 86 -6.01 8.68 -6.77
CA ILE A 86 -4.75 8.56 -6.04
C ILE A 86 -5.10 8.26 -4.58
N THR A 87 -4.55 7.16 -4.07
CA THR A 87 -4.77 6.74 -2.69
C THR A 87 -3.47 6.73 -1.92
N TYR A 88 -3.48 7.43 -0.79
CA TYR A 88 -2.34 7.56 0.11
C TYR A 88 -2.58 6.77 1.39
N CYS A 89 -1.58 6.01 1.83
CA CYS A 89 -1.62 5.34 3.14
C CYS A 89 -0.36 5.63 3.94
N LEU A 90 -0.54 6.02 5.21
CA LEU A 90 0.55 6.06 6.19
C LEU A 90 0.81 4.67 6.79
N ASN A 91 -0.26 3.90 6.93
CA ASN A 91 -0.30 2.52 7.42
C ASN A 91 -1.65 1.91 6.99
N PRO A 92 -1.87 0.60 7.20
CA PRO A 92 -3.07 -0.09 6.68
C PRO A 92 -4.40 0.38 7.27
N THR A 93 -4.39 1.17 8.36
CA THR A 93 -5.62 1.73 8.95
C THR A 93 -5.83 3.21 8.62
N THR A 94 -4.84 3.85 7.99
CA THR A 94 -4.82 5.29 7.70
C THR A 94 -4.62 5.52 6.20
N CYS A 95 -5.67 5.30 5.42
CA CYS A 95 -5.70 5.48 3.97
C CYS A 95 -6.74 6.54 3.54
N ASN A 96 -6.40 7.35 2.54
CA ASN A 96 -7.31 8.33 1.95
C ASN A 96 -7.23 8.28 0.42
N ALA A 97 -8.38 8.11 -0.24
CA ALA A 97 -8.52 8.15 -1.68
C ALA A 97 -8.99 9.53 -2.15
N ILE A 98 -8.37 10.04 -3.21
CA ILE A 98 -8.66 11.34 -3.82
C ILE A 98 -8.93 11.09 -5.31
N ALA A 99 -10.06 11.59 -5.80
CA ALA A 99 -10.36 11.52 -7.23
C ALA A 99 -9.27 12.25 -8.02
N ASP A 100 -8.61 11.51 -8.89
CA ASP A 100 -7.59 11.99 -9.84
C ASP A 100 -8.10 11.87 -11.29
N THR A 101 -9.38 11.58 -11.44
CA THR A 101 -10.05 11.69 -12.73
C THR A 101 -10.03 13.16 -13.09
N ALA A 102 -9.16 13.54 -14.02
CA ALA A 102 -9.21 14.86 -14.64
C ALA A 102 -10.68 15.13 -14.97
N ARG A 103 -11.19 16.32 -14.59
CA ARG A 103 -12.55 16.72 -14.94
C ARG A 103 -12.66 16.81 -16.46
N THR A 104 -12.83 15.68 -17.14
CA THR A 104 -13.31 15.63 -18.52
C THR A 104 -14.81 15.85 -18.45
N SER A 105 -15.22 17.00 -17.91
CA SER A 105 -16.46 17.61 -18.33
C SER A 105 -16.21 18.06 -19.76
N SER A 106 -16.47 17.15 -20.70
CA SER A 106 -16.77 17.54 -22.06
C SER A 106 -18.15 16.94 -22.38
N PRO A 107 -19.04 17.76 -22.95
CA PRO A 107 -20.50 17.61 -22.96
C PRO A 107 -21.01 16.34 -23.64
#